data_AF-A0A949H992-F1
#
_entry.id   AF-A0A949H992-F1
#
_cell.length_a   1.000
_cell.length_b   1.000
_cell.length_c   1.000
_cell.angle_alpha   90.00
_cell.angle_beta   90.00
_cell.angle_gamma   90.00
#
_symmetry.space_group_name_H-M   'P 1'
#
loop_
_entity.id
_entity.type
_entity.pdbx_description
1 polymer ?
#
loop_
_entity_poly.entity_id
_entity_poly.type
_entity_poly.pdbx_seq_one_letter_code
_entity_poly.pdbx_strand_id
1 'polypeptide(L)'
;MSQHTPGGVILLIALIALVSACGAPATTTAPAVTARPTLGTIELRAVDIGYQPEPIEVPRAGRYTVAFRNDGQQTHDVVFRGGLRLIAEPGQTITGDVDVPEAGLSFLCSYPGHYEAGMTGIITVAGHRPADAATDDHSGPAPSLGVIADPAAPPYTLVDATAPARLTGTVHEITLETIERPMTVATGFVQQVWTFNGTVPGPVIRVRVGDTLRIRLVNPSSSVLPHSIDFHASMVAWNDEMTSITPGAEKVYEWRANYAGVWMYHCGTSPALHHIANGMYGMVIVEPRAGLSPVDRELALVQSEWYLGPQGEPGSLAAAMAAAPAPDLVVFNGVANQYLEHPIPIATGERVRVFVLNAGPSVDSAFHVVGTIFDTVIKEGVALTRDNPQGYGAQAVDLAPAQGAIVEFTMAEDGLYPIVTHAFNLVGRGAIGMFQAGDGDPHR
;
A
#
# COMPACT_ATOMS: atom_id res chain seq x y z
N MET A 1 76.44 -29.89 0.47
CA MET A 1 77.63 -29.04 0.68
C MET A 1 77.45 -27.81 -0.18
N SER A 2 77.54 -26.55 0.23
CA SER A 2 77.64 -25.89 1.53
C SER A 2 77.41 -24.40 1.21
N GLN A 3 76.51 -23.75 1.93
CA GLN A 3 76.73 -22.49 2.66
C GLN A 3 77.57 -21.37 1.99
N HIS A 4 77.04 -20.14 1.98
CA HIS A 4 77.47 -19.03 2.88
C HIS A 4 77.14 -17.63 2.34
N THR A 5 76.32 -16.88 3.10
CA THR A 5 76.51 -15.45 3.46
C THR A 5 77.84 -15.27 4.24
N PRO A 6 78.47 -14.06 4.45
CA PRO A 6 77.82 -12.78 4.86
C PRO A 6 78.61 -11.45 4.58
N GLY A 7 78.11 -10.33 5.14
CA GLY A 7 78.88 -9.13 5.56
C GLY A 7 78.72 -7.90 4.64
N GLY A 8 78.33 -6.69 5.03
CA GLY A 8 78.30 -6.02 6.34
C GLY A 8 79.37 -4.93 6.40
N VAL A 9 79.03 -3.65 6.15
CA VAL A 9 79.86 -2.49 6.52
C VAL A 9 78.97 -1.32 6.93
N ILE A 10 79.28 -0.78 8.12
CA ILE A 10 78.75 0.39 8.80
C ILE A 10 79.52 1.63 8.31
N LEU A 11 78.83 2.75 8.05
CA LEU A 11 79.49 4.07 8.03
C LEU A 11 78.65 5.13 8.75
N LEU A 12 79.34 5.77 9.69
CA LEU A 12 78.94 6.83 10.62
C LEU A 12 78.97 8.19 9.91
N ILE A 13 77.91 9.01 9.96
CA ILE A 13 77.98 10.44 9.62
C ILE A 13 77.18 11.27 10.63
N ALA A 14 77.79 12.40 10.98
CA ALA A 14 77.58 13.24 12.15
C ALA A 14 76.31 14.10 12.14
N LEU A 15 75.91 14.43 13.38
CA LEU A 15 74.84 15.32 13.80
C LEU A 15 75.22 16.80 13.56
N ILE A 16 74.41 17.57 12.82
CA ILE A 16 74.36 19.03 12.90
C ILE A 16 72.90 19.43 13.04
N ALA A 17 72.58 20.02 14.19
CA ALA A 17 71.27 20.55 14.53
C ALA A 17 71.07 21.93 13.89
N LEU A 18 69.97 22.11 13.16
CA LEU A 18 69.39 23.43 12.90
C LEU A 18 67.94 23.42 13.38
N VAL A 19 67.68 24.27 14.36
CA VAL A 19 66.37 24.47 14.98
C VAL A 19 65.53 25.35 14.05
N SER A 20 64.46 24.78 13.46
CA SER A 20 63.34 25.53 12.91
C SER A 20 62.05 25.08 13.59
N ALA A 21 61.32 26.06 14.10
CA ALA A 21 60.19 25.90 14.99
C ALA A 21 58.93 25.40 14.27
N CYS A 22 58.30 24.43 14.95
CA CYS A 22 56.87 24.21 15.15
C CYS A 22 55.91 24.23 13.94
N GLY A 23 55.45 23.04 13.57
CA GLY A 23 54.26 22.81 12.76
C GLY A 23 53.92 21.32 12.75
N ALA A 24 53.43 20.80 13.89
CA ALA A 24 52.90 19.44 13.93
C ALA A 24 51.67 19.32 13.03
N PRO A 25 51.50 18.22 12.28
CA PRO A 25 50.28 17.99 11.53
C PRO A 25 49.14 17.80 12.52
N ALA A 26 48.15 18.68 12.44
CA ALA A 26 46.91 18.55 13.19
C ALA A 26 46.23 17.24 12.76
N THR A 27 46.34 16.22 13.60
CA THR A 27 45.43 15.08 13.59
C THR A 27 44.10 15.62 14.07
N THR A 28 43.21 15.96 13.15
CA THR A 28 41.80 16.18 13.44
C THR A 28 41.19 14.83 13.81
N THR A 29 41.31 14.44 15.08
CA THR A 29 40.35 13.54 15.70
C THR A 29 38.97 14.13 15.47
N ALA A 30 38.17 13.44 14.66
CA ALA A 30 36.74 13.71 14.59
C ALA A 30 36.21 13.74 16.04
N PRO A 31 35.35 14.70 16.40
CA PRO A 31 34.75 14.69 17.73
C PRO A 31 34.06 13.33 17.89
N ALA A 32 34.43 12.61 18.95
CA ALA A 32 33.65 11.47 19.38
C ALA A 32 32.21 11.96 19.54
N VAL A 33 31.30 11.46 18.70
CA VAL A 33 29.87 11.66 18.91
C VAL A 33 29.60 11.03 20.27
N THR A 34 29.55 11.85 21.32
CA THR A 34 29.08 11.42 22.62
C THR A 34 27.69 10.86 22.38
N ALA A 35 27.56 9.53 22.44
CA ALA A 35 26.28 8.86 22.34
C ALA A 35 25.34 9.53 23.33
N ARG A 36 24.15 9.95 22.87
CA ARG A 36 23.17 10.54 23.79
C ARG A 36 22.94 9.55 24.93
N PRO A 37 23.02 9.98 26.20
CA PRO A 37 22.78 9.09 27.33
C PRO A 37 21.34 8.56 27.25
N THR A 38 21.16 7.30 27.62
CA THR A 38 19.82 6.72 27.71
C THR A 38 19.05 7.32 28.89
N LEU A 39 17.74 7.42 28.72
CA LEU A 39 16.81 8.01 29.68
C LEU A 39 16.36 7.03 30.76
N GLY A 40 16.64 5.75 30.55
CA GLY A 40 16.27 4.64 31.43
C GLY A 40 16.38 3.30 30.71
N THR A 41 15.96 2.24 31.41
CA THR A 41 15.90 0.88 30.89
C THR A 41 14.45 0.44 30.75
N ILE A 42 14.09 -0.12 29.60
CA ILE A 42 12.80 -0.75 29.33
C ILE A 42 13.00 -2.26 29.49
N GLU A 43 12.34 -2.84 30.49
CA GLU A 43 12.33 -4.28 30.71
C GLU A 43 11.23 -4.89 29.84
N LEU A 44 11.60 -5.77 28.91
CA LEU A 44 10.69 -6.44 28.00
C LEU A 44 10.90 -7.95 28.09
N ARG A 45 9.82 -8.71 28.24
CA ARG A 45 9.86 -10.18 28.35
C ARG A 45 9.00 -10.82 27.28
N ALA A 46 9.51 -11.81 26.57
CA ALA A 46 8.68 -12.71 25.76
C ALA A 46 8.16 -13.86 26.63
N VAL A 47 6.86 -14.16 26.56
CA VAL A 47 6.19 -15.27 27.27
C VAL A 47 5.35 -16.07 26.28
N ASP A 48 5.87 -17.21 25.83
CA ASP A 48 5.24 -18.10 24.83
C ASP A 48 4.77 -17.40 23.54
N ILE A 49 3.58 -16.81 23.49
CA ILE A 49 3.09 -15.99 22.37
C ILE A 49 2.57 -14.66 22.95
N GLY A 50 3.49 -13.73 23.21
CA GLY A 50 3.16 -12.43 23.78
C GLY A 50 4.35 -11.75 24.47
N TYR A 51 4.16 -10.47 24.83
CA TYR A 51 5.15 -9.68 25.55
C TYR A 51 4.64 -9.19 26.90
N GLN A 52 5.55 -9.01 27.86
CA GLN A 52 5.26 -8.47 29.18
C GLN A 52 6.35 -7.48 29.65
N PRO A 53 5.99 -6.43 30.40
CA PRO A 53 4.62 -6.01 30.71
C PRO A 53 3.90 -5.45 29.47
N GLU A 54 2.57 -5.47 29.49
CA GLU A 54 1.73 -4.75 28.53
C GLU A 54 0.62 -4.02 29.31
N PRO A 55 0.46 -2.69 29.18
CA PRO A 55 1.24 -1.78 28.32
C PRO A 55 2.64 -1.45 28.87
N ILE A 56 3.54 -1.01 27.98
CA ILE A 56 4.86 -0.45 28.33
C ILE A 56 4.80 1.06 28.19
N GLU A 57 5.00 1.79 29.28
CA GLU A 57 4.98 3.26 29.28
C GLU A 57 6.35 3.82 29.68
N VAL A 58 6.82 4.82 28.94
CA VAL A 58 8.01 5.62 29.27
C VAL A 58 7.63 7.06 29.60
N PRO A 59 8.36 7.76 30.49
CA PRO A 59 7.94 9.08 30.98
C PRO A 59 8.03 10.20 29.93
N ARG A 60 8.85 10.05 28.89
CA ARG A 60 9.04 11.02 27.79
C ARG A 60 9.73 10.39 26.59
N ALA A 61 9.58 10.99 25.42
CA ALA A 61 10.33 10.61 24.21
C ALA A 61 11.86 10.72 24.39
N GLY A 62 12.59 9.85 23.71
CA GLY A 62 14.05 9.83 23.68
C GLY A 62 14.64 8.42 23.69
N ARG A 63 15.95 8.32 23.94
CA ARG A 63 16.72 7.08 23.84
C ARG A 63 16.60 6.23 25.11
N TYR A 64 16.25 4.96 24.99
CA TYR A 64 16.17 4.00 26.10
C TYR A 64 17.00 2.75 25.80
N THR A 65 17.52 2.10 26.84
CA THR A 65 18.08 0.75 26.71
C THR A 65 16.97 -0.26 26.91
N VAL A 66 16.70 -1.11 25.92
CA VAL A 66 15.78 -2.25 26.03
C VAL A 66 16.55 -3.43 26.58
N ALA A 67 16.07 -4.02 27.68
CA ALA A 67 16.51 -5.32 28.20
C ALA A 67 15.45 -6.36 27.84
N PHE A 68 15.68 -7.08 26.74
CA PHE A 68 14.78 -8.10 26.23
C PHE A 68 15.14 -9.48 26.78
N ARG A 69 14.30 -10.05 27.64
CA ARG A 69 14.43 -11.42 28.16
C ARG A 69 13.44 -12.36 27.48
N ASN A 70 13.86 -13.56 27.12
CA ASN A 70 12.95 -14.60 26.67
C ASN A 70 12.64 -15.57 27.81
N ASP A 71 11.39 -15.55 28.29
CA ASP A 71 10.85 -16.43 29.33
C ASP A 71 10.07 -17.62 28.74
N GLY A 72 9.85 -17.63 27.41
CA GLY A 72 9.13 -18.66 26.67
C GLY A 72 9.97 -19.90 26.33
N GLN A 73 9.31 -20.90 25.76
CA GLN A 73 9.95 -22.17 25.37
C GLN A 73 10.55 -22.16 23.94
N GLN A 74 10.27 -21.13 23.14
CA GLN A 74 10.74 -20.98 21.76
C GLN A 74 11.67 -19.77 21.65
N THR A 75 12.45 -19.69 20.58
CA THR A 75 13.24 -18.47 20.29
C THR A 75 12.30 -17.32 19.95
N HIS A 76 12.58 -16.14 20.51
CA HIS A 76 11.84 -14.92 20.22
C HIS A 76 12.79 -13.80 19.87
N ASP A 77 12.28 -12.85 19.11
CA ASP A 77 12.94 -11.58 18.87
C ASP A 77 11.98 -10.43 19.11
N VAL A 78 12.51 -9.23 19.32
CA VAL A 78 11.76 -7.97 19.26
C VAL A 78 12.32 -7.12 18.13
N VAL A 79 11.44 -6.71 17.22
CA VAL A 79 11.75 -5.85 16.07
C VAL A 79 11.00 -4.53 16.21
N PHE A 80 11.73 -3.43 16.35
CA PHE A 80 11.15 -2.08 16.46
C PHE A 80 11.03 -1.40 15.09
N ARG A 81 10.03 -0.52 14.91
CA ARG A 81 9.79 0.27 13.66
C ARG A 81 10.91 1.27 13.28
N GLY A 82 12.10 1.16 13.89
CA GLY A 82 13.32 1.93 13.59
C GLY A 82 14.54 1.06 13.24
N GLY A 83 14.37 -0.24 13.04
CA GLY A 83 15.42 -1.15 12.55
C GLY A 83 16.22 -1.90 13.62
N LEU A 84 16.01 -1.62 14.92
CA LEU A 84 16.60 -2.43 15.99
C LEU A 84 15.89 -3.80 16.07
N ARG A 85 16.68 -4.88 16.04
CA ARG A 85 16.24 -6.25 16.26
C ARG A 85 17.08 -6.92 17.35
N LEU A 86 16.43 -7.45 18.37
CA LEU A 86 17.07 -8.21 19.45
C LEU A 86 16.52 -9.63 19.46
N ILE A 87 17.39 -10.65 19.37
CA ILE A 87 16.99 -12.07 19.29
C ILE A 87 17.48 -12.79 20.55
N ALA A 88 16.60 -13.44 21.29
CA ALA A 88 16.92 -14.15 22.52
C ALA A 88 16.41 -15.60 22.49
N GLU A 89 17.31 -16.55 22.79
CA GLU A 89 16.95 -17.95 23.05
C GLU A 89 16.24 -18.11 24.41
N PRO A 90 15.50 -19.22 24.65
CA PRO A 90 14.86 -19.47 25.94
C PRO A 90 15.80 -19.26 27.14
N GLY A 91 15.39 -18.39 28.06
CA GLY A 91 16.13 -18.01 29.26
C GLY A 91 17.19 -16.92 29.07
N GLN A 92 17.45 -16.46 27.84
CA GLN A 92 18.45 -15.45 27.51
C GLN A 92 17.91 -14.02 27.69
N THR A 93 18.81 -13.09 28.01
CA THR A 93 18.54 -11.64 27.97
C THR A 93 19.50 -10.97 26.98
N ILE A 94 18.96 -10.15 26.07
CA ILE A 94 19.70 -9.32 25.12
C ILE A 94 19.34 -7.86 25.34
N THR A 95 20.34 -6.98 25.22
CA THR A 95 20.14 -5.53 25.37
C THR A 95 20.43 -4.77 24.08
N GLY A 96 19.68 -3.70 23.82
CA GLY A 96 19.99 -2.75 22.76
C GLY A 96 19.30 -1.41 22.98
N ASP A 97 19.85 -0.35 22.40
CA ASP A 97 19.31 1.00 22.55
C ASP A 97 18.33 1.34 21.43
N VAL A 98 17.19 1.94 21.80
CA VAL A 98 16.14 2.38 20.88
C VAL A 98 15.74 3.83 21.15
N ASP A 99 15.44 4.58 20.08
CA ASP A 99 14.87 5.92 20.18
C ASP A 99 13.32 5.83 20.13
N VAL A 100 12.66 6.24 21.21
CA VAL A 100 11.19 6.27 21.33
C VAL A 100 10.69 7.68 20.94
N PRO A 101 9.90 7.85 19.87
CA PRO A 101 9.36 9.16 19.48
C PRO A 101 8.16 9.54 20.35
N GLU A 102 7.69 10.79 20.25
CA GLU A 102 6.53 11.27 21.03
C GLU A 102 5.25 10.46 20.76
N ALA A 103 5.07 10.01 19.51
CA ALA A 103 3.95 9.15 19.09
C ALA A 103 3.99 7.72 19.67
N GLY A 104 5.06 7.34 20.39
CA GLY A 104 5.28 5.97 20.83
C GLY A 104 5.97 5.10 19.77
N LEU A 105 6.34 3.88 20.16
CA LEU A 105 7.12 2.97 19.30
C LEU A 105 6.53 1.56 19.32
N SER A 106 6.05 1.10 18.17
CA SER A 106 5.57 -0.27 18.01
C SER A 106 6.72 -1.27 17.76
N PHE A 107 6.48 -2.51 18.15
CA PHE A 107 7.38 -3.63 17.94
C PHE A 107 6.63 -4.95 17.75
N LEU A 108 7.30 -5.95 17.19
CA LEU A 108 6.75 -7.28 16.91
C LEU A 108 7.77 -8.39 17.08
N CYS A 109 7.30 -9.65 17.20
CA CYS A 109 8.13 -10.84 17.00
C CYS A 109 8.05 -11.30 15.54
N SER A 110 9.19 -11.41 14.85
CA SER A 110 9.28 -11.78 13.44
C SER A 110 9.35 -13.28 13.17
N TYR A 111 9.39 -14.10 14.22
CA TYR A 111 9.39 -15.56 14.06
C TYR A 111 8.06 -16.05 13.45
N PRO A 112 8.11 -17.01 12.51
CA PRO A 112 6.92 -17.44 11.77
C PRO A 112 5.78 -17.88 12.70
N GLY A 113 4.59 -17.33 12.48
CA GLY A 113 3.39 -17.62 13.26
C GLY A 113 3.25 -16.80 14.55
N HIS A 114 4.30 -16.11 15.02
CA HIS A 114 4.24 -15.35 16.27
C HIS A 114 3.61 -13.97 16.06
N TYR A 115 4.04 -13.24 15.03
CA TYR A 115 3.39 -11.99 14.63
C TYR A 115 1.91 -12.22 14.31
N GLU A 116 1.63 -13.28 13.54
CA GLU A 116 0.28 -13.65 13.11
C GLU A 116 -0.61 -14.11 14.28
N ALA A 117 0.01 -14.59 15.38
CA ALA A 117 -0.69 -14.92 16.62
C ALA A 117 -0.83 -13.72 17.58
N GLY A 118 -0.51 -12.50 17.12
CA GLY A 118 -0.69 -11.26 17.87
C GLY A 118 0.50 -10.89 18.76
N MET A 119 1.70 -11.45 18.52
CA MET A 119 2.90 -11.12 19.29
C MET A 119 3.50 -9.77 18.85
N THR A 120 2.75 -8.71 19.14
CA THR A 120 3.10 -7.31 18.94
C THR A 120 3.11 -6.59 20.28
N GLY A 121 3.60 -5.35 20.29
CA GLY A 121 3.50 -4.48 21.45
C GLY A 121 3.82 -3.04 21.09
N ILE A 122 3.55 -2.14 22.02
CA ILE A 122 3.80 -0.71 21.87
C ILE A 122 4.44 -0.15 23.14
N ILE A 123 5.44 0.70 22.95
CA ILE A 123 5.97 1.59 23.99
C ILE A 123 5.22 2.92 23.85
N THR A 124 4.47 3.31 24.88
CA THR A 124 3.76 4.59 24.94
C THR A 124 4.57 5.63 25.71
N VAL A 125 4.32 6.91 25.44
CA VAL A 125 4.92 8.03 26.20
C VAL A 125 3.86 8.59 27.14
N ALA A 126 4.16 8.68 28.45
CA ALA A 126 3.23 9.18 29.46
C ALA A 126 2.65 10.55 29.07
N GLY A 127 1.32 10.66 29.07
CA GLY A 127 0.61 11.87 28.64
C GLY A 127 0.41 12.01 27.12
N HIS A 128 0.88 11.05 26.33
CA HIS A 128 0.63 10.93 24.90
C HIS A 128 -0.01 9.55 24.65
N ARG A 129 -1.33 9.51 24.44
CA ARG A 129 -2.00 8.26 24.05
C ARG A 129 -1.69 8.02 22.56
N PRO A 130 -1.04 6.91 22.18
CA PRO A 130 -1.10 6.47 20.80
C PRO A 130 -2.54 6.16 20.45
N ALA A 131 -2.94 6.44 19.22
CA ALA A 131 -4.29 6.20 18.70
C ALA A 131 -4.68 4.70 18.60
N ASP A 132 -3.82 3.77 19.02
CA ASP A 132 -3.97 2.33 18.71
C ASP A 132 -4.05 1.39 19.95
N ALA A 133 -4.52 1.87 21.10
CA ALA A 133 -4.79 1.01 22.26
C ALA A 133 -6.30 0.78 22.47
N ALA A 134 -6.95 0.21 21.46
CA ALA A 134 -8.20 -0.52 21.63
C ALA A 134 -7.98 -1.93 21.07
N THR A 135 -8.20 -2.95 21.89
CA THR A 135 -8.08 -4.38 21.56
C THR A 135 -9.24 -4.89 20.69
N ASP A 136 -9.80 -4.02 19.84
CA ASP A 136 -10.85 -4.32 18.88
C ASP A 136 -10.27 -4.07 17.48
N ASP A 137 -9.43 -4.99 17.00
CA ASP A 137 -8.89 -4.89 15.66
C ASP A 137 -9.94 -5.31 14.62
N HIS A 138 -10.02 -4.56 13.52
CA HIS A 138 -10.79 -4.94 12.34
C HIS A 138 -9.89 -5.67 11.33
N SER A 139 -8.85 -6.35 11.82
CA SER A 139 -7.82 -6.98 10.99
C SER A 139 -8.32 -8.32 10.46
N GLY A 140 -7.97 -8.64 9.21
CA GLY A 140 -8.05 -10.00 8.71
C GLY A 140 -6.77 -10.79 8.99
N PRO A 141 -6.75 -12.12 8.77
CA PRO A 141 -5.53 -12.91 8.87
C PRO A 141 -4.47 -12.40 7.88
N ALA A 142 -3.21 -12.38 8.32
CA ALA A 142 -2.07 -12.04 7.46
C ALA A 142 -2.02 -12.96 6.22
N PRO A 143 -1.49 -12.48 5.07
CA PRO A 143 -1.40 -13.31 3.88
C PRO A 143 -0.28 -14.33 4.07
N SER A 144 -0.53 -15.60 3.75
CA SER A 144 0.54 -16.57 3.53
C SER A 144 1.01 -16.41 2.09
N LEU A 145 2.14 -15.71 1.92
CA LEU A 145 2.69 -15.39 0.60
C LEU A 145 3.65 -16.49 0.14
N GLY A 146 3.49 -16.95 -1.10
CA GLY A 146 4.42 -17.91 -1.73
C GLY A 146 5.73 -17.29 -2.19
N VAL A 147 5.85 -15.96 -2.09
CA VAL A 147 7.00 -15.17 -2.54
C VAL A 147 7.67 -14.54 -1.32
N ILE A 148 9.00 -14.58 -1.29
CA ILE A 148 9.79 -13.98 -0.20
C ILE A 148 9.91 -12.48 -0.45
N ALA A 149 9.63 -11.67 0.58
CA ALA A 149 9.82 -10.23 0.53
C ALA A 149 11.30 -9.88 0.26
N ASP A 150 11.54 -8.94 -0.64
CA ASP A 150 12.85 -8.37 -0.93
C ASP A 150 13.07 -7.10 -0.07
N PRO A 151 13.96 -7.13 0.94
CA PRO A 151 14.24 -5.96 1.77
C PRO A 151 14.85 -4.78 0.99
N ALA A 152 15.37 -5.02 -0.21
CA ALA A 152 15.92 -4.00 -1.09
C ALA A 152 14.90 -3.47 -2.12
N ALA A 153 13.65 -3.92 -2.09
CA ALA A 153 12.59 -3.41 -2.95
C ALA A 153 12.48 -1.89 -2.81
N PRO A 154 12.37 -1.13 -3.92
CA PRO A 154 12.14 0.30 -3.85
C PRO A 154 10.79 0.58 -3.17
N PRO A 155 10.61 1.75 -2.53
CA PRO A 155 9.31 2.13 -1.99
C PRO A 155 8.25 2.19 -3.09
N TYR A 156 7.01 1.87 -2.74
CA TYR A 156 5.89 2.08 -3.66
C TYR A 156 5.58 3.58 -3.80
N THR A 157 4.88 3.92 -4.88
CA THR A 157 4.31 5.25 -5.06
C THR A 157 2.87 5.24 -4.55
N LEU A 158 2.57 6.08 -3.56
CA LEU A 158 1.20 6.25 -3.06
C LEU A 158 0.27 6.73 -4.19
N VAL A 159 -0.86 6.06 -4.36
CA VAL A 159 -1.89 6.47 -5.32
C VAL A 159 -2.88 7.41 -4.63
N ASP A 160 -3.05 8.62 -5.17
CA ASP A 160 -4.07 9.55 -4.68
C ASP A 160 -5.48 9.00 -4.96
N ALA A 161 -6.29 8.90 -3.91
CA ALA A 161 -7.66 8.42 -4.02
C ALA A 161 -8.64 9.49 -4.56
N THR A 162 -8.21 10.74 -4.76
CA THR A 162 -9.07 11.83 -5.23
C THR A 162 -9.64 11.53 -6.62
N ALA A 163 -10.96 11.58 -6.76
CA ALA A 163 -11.60 11.42 -8.07
C ALA A 163 -11.24 12.61 -8.99
N PRO A 164 -10.88 12.38 -10.26
CA PRO A 164 -10.52 13.48 -11.15
C PRO A 164 -11.73 14.37 -11.45
N ALA A 165 -11.45 15.60 -11.86
CA ALA A 165 -12.46 16.48 -12.41
C ALA A 165 -13.06 15.88 -13.70
N ARG A 166 -14.35 16.15 -13.94
CA ARG A 166 -14.99 15.78 -15.20
C ARG A 166 -14.34 16.55 -16.35
N LEU A 167 -14.07 15.86 -17.46
CA LEU A 167 -13.64 16.47 -18.71
C LEU A 167 -14.68 17.50 -19.21
N THR A 168 -14.20 18.54 -19.88
CA THR A 168 -15.03 19.62 -20.45
C THR A 168 -15.23 19.40 -21.95
N GLY A 169 -16.36 19.84 -22.48
CA GLY A 169 -16.75 19.57 -23.87
C GLY A 169 -17.60 18.30 -24.02
N THR A 170 -17.84 17.90 -25.27
CA THR A 170 -18.71 16.75 -25.63
C THR A 170 -18.01 15.70 -26.49
N VAL A 171 -16.79 15.99 -26.94
CA VAL A 171 -15.91 15.06 -27.66
C VAL A 171 -14.56 15.10 -26.95
N HIS A 172 -14.10 13.94 -26.48
CA HIS A 172 -12.89 13.79 -25.67
C HIS A 172 -11.88 12.94 -26.42
N GLU A 173 -10.75 13.53 -26.79
CA GLU A 173 -9.62 12.80 -27.37
C GLU A 173 -8.66 12.40 -26.24
N ILE A 174 -8.50 11.10 -26.03
CA ILE A 174 -7.72 10.55 -24.91
C ILE A 174 -6.69 9.60 -25.49
N THR A 175 -5.42 9.77 -25.14
CA THR A 175 -4.37 8.80 -25.47
C THR A 175 -4.10 7.93 -24.26
N LEU A 176 -4.21 6.61 -24.44
CA LEU A 176 -3.77 5.61 -23.48
C LEU A 176 -2.54 4.91 -24.05
N GLU A 177 -1.43 4.96 -23.34
CA GLU A 177 -0.19 4.28 -23.70
C GLU A 177 -0.01 3.04 -22.82
N THR A 178 0.24 1.88 -23.42
CA THR A 178 0.51 0.67 -22.64
C THR A 178 1.96 0.65 -22.19
N ILE A 179 2.21 0.40 -20.91
CA ILE A 179 3.57 0.39 -20.34
C ILE A 179 3.77 -0.88 -19.50
N GLU A 180 4.81 -1.64 -19.84
CA GLU A 180 5.31 -2.77 -19.06
C GLU A 180 6.49 -2.28 -18.20
N ARG A 181 6.39 -2.42 -16.87
CA ARG A 181 7.44 -1.94 -15.96
C ARG A 181 7.46 -2.67 -14.61
N PRO A 182 8.58 -2.67 -13.89
CA PRO A 182 8.56 -3.03 -12.47
C PRO A 182 7.78 -1.99 -11.66
N MET A 183 7.00 -2.46 -10.69
CA MET A 183 6.29 -1.67 -9.69
C MET A 183 6.30 -2.40 -8.35
N THR A 184 6.55 -1.66 -7.27
CA THR A 184 6.36 -2.15 -5.90
C THR A 184 4.86 -2.18 -5.60
N VAL A 185 4.29 -3.37 -5.44
CA VAL A 185 2.84 -3.59 -5.21
C VAL A 185 2.49 -3.78 -3.74
N ALA A 186 3.50 -4.03 -2.91
CA ALA A 186 3.46 -4.01 -1.46
C ALA A 186 4.89 -3.80 -0.94
N THR A 187 5.07 -3.34 0.30
CA THR A 187 6.40 -3.24 0.90
C THR A 187 7.15 -4.56 0.81
N GLY A 188 8.30 -4.57 0.11
CA GLY A 188 9.09 -5.77 -0.13
C GLY A 188 8.67 -6.62 -1.34
N PHE A 189 7.69 -6.20 -2.13
CA PHE A 189 7.18 -6.98 -3.27
C PHE A 189 7.13 -6.13 -4.54
N VAL A 190 7.97 -6.50 -5.50
CA VAL A 190 8.05 -5.90 -6.83
C VAL A 190 7.49 -6.89 -7.84
N GLN A 191 6.64 -6.42 -8.73
CA GLN A 191 6.10 -7.21 -9.86
C GLN A 191 6.35 -6.47 -11.17
N GLN A 192 6.49 -7.22 -12.27
CA GLN A 192 6.43 -6.66 -13.61
C GLN A 192 4.96 -6.43 -13.96
N VAL A 193 4.50 -5.19 -13.82
CA VAL A 193 3.13 -4.79 -14.11
C VAL A 193 2.97 -4.39 -15.57
N TRP A 194 1.76 -4.55 -16.08
CA TRP A 194 1.33 -4.05 -17.38
C TRP A 194 0.23 -3.03 -17.13
N THR A 195 0.36 -1.85 -17.71
CA THR A 195 -0.43 -0.69 -17.29
C THR A 195 -0.96 0.09 -18.47
N PHE A 196 -1.98 0.90 -18.22
CA PHE A 196 -2.31 2.06 -19.05
C PHE A 196 -1.69 3.30 -18.38
N ASN A 197 -0.84 4.01 -19.09
CA ASN A 197 -0.14 5.24 -18.67
C ASN A 197 0.75 5.08 -17.40
N GLY A 198 1.27 3.88 -17.14
CA GLY A 198 2.33 3.67 -16.16
C GLY A 198 1.86 3.56 -14.70
N THR A 199 0.53 3.49 -14.46
CA THR A 199 -0.08 3.37 -13.13
C THR A 199 -1.02 2.17 -13.05
N VAL A 200 -1.25 1.68 -11.84
CA VAL A 200 -2.27 0.67 -11.51
C VAL A 200 -3.15 1.23 -10.39
N PRO A 201 -4.46 1.45 -10.62
CA PRO A 201 -5.17 1.35 -11.89
C PRO A 201 -4.65 2.37 -12.93
N GLY A 202 -5.06 2.18 -14.18
CA GLY A 202 -4.90 3.20 -15.21
C GLY A 202 -5.71 4.47 -14.90
N PRO A 203 -5.52 5.56 -15.66
CA PRO A 203 -6.19 6.84 -15.43
C PRO A 203 -7.71 6.72 -15.32
N VAL A 204 -8.30 7.35 -14.31
CA VAL A 204 -9.76 7.45 -14.21
C VAL A 204 -10.26 8.45 -15.26
N ILE A 205 -11.21 8.01 -16.10
CA ILE A 205 -11.82 8.84 -17.13
C ILE A 205 -13.20 9.29 -16.64
N ARG A 206 -13.41 10.60 -16.47
CA ARG A 206 -14.69 11.14 -15.99
C ARG A 206 -15.36 12.01 -17.04
N VAL A 207 -16.52 11.57 -17.52
CA VAL A 207 -17.29 12.16 -18.61
C VAL A 207 -18.78 12.26 -18.23
N ARG A 208 -19.63 12.71 -19.15
CA ARG A 208 -21.08 12.77 -18.96
C ARG A 208 -21.81 11.94 -20.01
N VAL A 209 -23.01 11.45 -19.65
CA VAL A 209 -23.91 10.80 -20.61
C VAL A 209 -24.14 11.70 -21.82
N GLY A 210 -23.85 11.16 -23.00
CA GLY A 210 -23.98 11.82 -24.28
C GLY A 210 -22.64 12.19 -24.93
N ASP A 211 -21.55 12.23 -24.16
CA ASP A 211 -20.21 12.53 -24.66
C ASP A 211 -19.69 11.42 -25.58
N THR A 212 -18.88 11.82 -26.56
CA THR A 212 -18.13 10.92 -27.44
C THR A 212 -16.67 10.87 -26.98
N LEU A 213 -16.12 9.66 -26.85
CA LEU A 213 -14.73 9.44 -26.52
C LEU A 213 -14.01 8.86 -27.73
N ARG A 214 -12.91 9.49 -28.13
CA ARG A 214 -11.99 9.02 -29.16
C ARG A 214 -10.69 8.63 -28.47
N ILE A 215 -10.55 7.35 -28.21
CA ILE A 215 -9.42 6.76 -27.50
C ILE A 215 -8.34 6.37 -28.51
N ARG A 216 -7.14 6.94 -28.40
CA ARG A 216 -5.95 6.45 -29.10
C ARG A 216 -5.19 5.52 -28.16
N LEU A 217 -5.25 4.22 -28.41
CA LEU A 217 -4.40 3.24 -27.75
C LEU A 217 -3.06 3.15 -28.47
N VAL A 218 -1.96 3.33 -27.74
CA VAL A 218 -0.60 3.21 -28.25
C VAL A 218 0.08 2.05 -27.53
N ASN A 219 0.62 1.10 -28.30
CA ASN A 219 1.51 0.07 -27.78
C ASN A 219 2.94 0.36 -28.27
N PRO A 220 3.81 0.94 -27.44
CA PRO A 220 5.17 1.31 -27.85
C PRO A 220 5.97 0.12 -28.39
N SER A 221 6.96 0.39 -29.25
CA SER A 221 7.85 -0.66 -29.77
C SER A 221 8.77 -1.28 -28.71
N SER A 222 8.85 -0.67 -27.52
CA SER A 222 9.56 -1.19 -26.36
C SER A 222 8.77 -2.23 -25.56
N SER A 223 7.46 -2.37 -25.81
CA SER A 223 6.64 -3.42 -25.19
C SER A 223 7.03 -4.78 -25.75
N VAL A 224 6.81 -5.82 -24.94
CA VAL A 224 7.01 -7.22 -25.34
C VAL A 224 5.69 -7.82 -25.81
N LEU A 225 4.57 -7.44 -25.19
CA LEU A 225 3.28 -8.06 -25.37
C LEU A 225 2.36 -7.26 -26.30
N PRO A 226 1.48 -7.95 -27.04
CA PRO A 226 0.32 -7.28 -27.62
C PRO A 226 -0.65 -6.86 -26.51
N HIS A 227 -1.32 -5.73 -26.70
CA HIS A 227 -2.28 -5.17 -25.76
C HIS A 227 -3.53 -4.69 -26.48
N SER A 228 -4.66 -4.64 -25.79
CA SER A 228 -5.90 -4.07 -26.30
C SER A 228 -6.57 -3.23 -25.22
N ILE A 229 -7.75 -2.70 -25.54
CA ILE A 229 -8.58 -1.96 -24.59
C ILE A 229 -10.05 -2.31 -24.82
N ASP A 230 -10.71 -2.76 -23.77
CA ASP A 230 -12.13 -3.03 -23.66
C ASP A 230 -12.72 -2.01 -22.68
N PHE A 231 -13.77 -1.31 -23.09
CA PHE A 231 -14.51 -0.37 -22.26
C PHE A 231 -15.93 -0.90 -22.04
N HIS A 232 -16.30 -1.17 -20.79
CA HIS A 232 -17.66 -1.65 -20.47
C HIS A 232 -18.72 -0.54 -20.61
N ALA A 233 -18.30 0.73 -20.58
CA ALA A 233 -19.15 1.88 -20.88
C ALA A 233 -19.52 2.02 -22.37
N SER A 234 -18.91 1.21 -23.23
CA SER A 234 -19.06 1.32 -24.68
C SER A 234 -20.08 0.34 -25.26
N MET A 235 -20.55 0.63 -26.47
CA MET A 235 -21.46 -0.23 -27.22
C MET A 235 -20.96 -0.41 -28.66
N VAL A 236 -19.93 -1.26 -28.83
CA VAL A 236 -19.30 -1.56 -30.12
C VAL A 236 -19.01 -3.05 -30.27
N ALA A 237 -18.65 -3.49 -31.49
CA ALA A 237 -18.26 -4.87 -31.72
C ALA A 237 -16.84 -5.13 -31.20
N TRP A 238 -16.69 -6.01 -30.21
CA TRP A 238 -15.39 -6.29 -29.58
C TRP A 238 -14.34 -6.82 -30.57
N ASN A 239 -14.77 -7.64 -31.53
CA ASN A 239 -13.90 -8.26 -32.53
C ASN A 239 -13.46 -7.30 -33.64
N ASP A 240 -13.96 -6.07 -33.62
CA ASP A 240 -13.47 -4.96 -34.43
C ASP A 240 -12.68 -3.99 -33.56
N GLU A 241 -13.34 -3.34 -32.59
CA GLU A 241 -12.79 -2.21 -31.82
C GLU A 241 -11.85 -2.62 -30.67
N MET A 242 -12.10 -3.75 -30.00
CA MET A 242 -11.37 -4.17 -28.79
C MET A 242 -10.25 -5.18 -29.09
N THR A 243 -9.75 -5.17 -30.32
CA THR A 243 -8.71 -6.09 -30.82
C THR A 243 -7.29 -5.68 -30.36
N SER A 244 -6.42 -6.68 -30.22
CA SER A 244 -5.02 -6.48 -29.82
C SER A 244 -4.21 -5.75 -30.88
N ILE A 245 -3.38 -4.81 -30.43
CA ILE A 245 -2.33 -4.16 -31.21
C ILE A 245 -0.95 -4.68 -30.78
N THR A 246 -0.11 -4.99 -31.75
CA THR A 246 1.28 -5.42 -31.52
C THR A 246 2.15 -4.27 -31.04
N PRO A 247 3.31 -4.55 -30.42
CA PRO A 247 4.30 -3.51 -30.14
C PRO A 247 4.63 -2.66 -31.38
N GLY A 248 4.71 -1.34 -31.20
CA GLY A 248 4.92 -0.34 -32.24
C GLY A 248 3.66 0.09 -33.00
N ALA A 249 2.50 -0.51 -32.73
CA ALA A 249 1.24 -0.13 -33.37
C ALA A 249 0.42 0.83 -32.49
N GLU A 250 -0.51 1.53 -33.13
CA GLU A 250 -1.54 2.33 -32.47
C GLU A 250 -2.90 2.03 -33.10
N LYS A 251 -3.96 2.31 -32.34
CA LYS A 251 -5.33 2.21 -32.81
C LYS A 251 -6.18 3.32 -32.23
N VAL A 252 -7.07 3.87 -33.04
CA VAL A 252 -8.10 4.80 -32.59
C VAL A 252 -9.42 4.05 -32.49
N TYR A 253 -10.06 4.23 -31.36
CA TYR A 253 -11.33 3.64 -30.99
C TYR A 253 -12.28 4.76 -30.55
N GLU A 254 -13.42 4.92 -31.25
CA GLU A 254 -14.43 5.93 -30.89
C GLU A 254 -15.73 5.27 -30.38
N TRP A 255 -16.28 5.81 -29.29
CA TRP A 255 -17.56 5.36 -28.74
C TRP A 255 -18.29 6.49 -28.01
N ARG A 256 -19.58 6.29 -27.72
CA ARG A 256 -20.42 7.26 -27.02
C ARG A 256 -20.86 6.75 -25.66
N ALA A 257 -20.71 7.57 -24.62
CA ALA A 257 -21.15 7.26 -23.27
C ALA A 257 -22.68 7.36 -23.16
N ASN A 258 -23.38 6.23 -23.30
CA ASN A 258 -24.85 6.22 -23.38
C ASN A 258 -25.54 6.09 -22.01
N TYR A 259 -24.86 5.52 -21.01
CA TYR A 259 -25.41 5.22 -19.69
C TYR A 259 -24.53 5.77 -18.57
N ALA A 260 -25.17 6.32 -17.54
CA ALA A 260 -24.47 6.79 -16.35
C ALA A 260 -24.04 5.60 -15.49
N GLY A 261 -22.91 5.71 -14.81
CA GLY A 261 -22.40 4.65 -13.95
C GLY A 261 -20.91 4.76 -13.67
N VAL A 262 -20.42 3.80 -12.89
CA VAL A 262 -19.00 3.53 -12.67
C VAL A 262 -18.69 2.25 -13.44
N TRP A 263 -17.87 2.37 -14.48
CA TRP A 263 -17.59 1.30 -15.43
C TRP A 263 -16.13 0.92 -15.39
N MET A 264 -15.84 -0.35 -15.68
CA MET A 264 -14.48 -0.80 -15.91
C MET A 264 -14.03 -0.49 -17.35
N TYR A 265 -12.74 -0.29 -17.52
CA TYR A 265 -12.05 -0.61 -18.75
C TYR A 265 -10.85 -1.51 -18.45
N HIS A 266 -10.44 -2.36 -19.39
CA HIS A 266 -9.29 -3.24 -19.19
C HIS A 266 -8.68 -3.73 -20.51
N CYS A 267 -7.51 -4.37 -20.43
CA CYS A 267 -6.96 -5.08 -21.59
C CYS A 267 -7.76 -6.36 -21.87
N GLY A 268 -8.12 -6.59 -23.13
CA GLY A 268 -8.83 -7.78 -23.61
C GLY A 268 -7.94 -8.79 -24.35
N THR A 269 -6.63 -8.54 -24.47
CA THR A 269 -5.69 -9.48 -25.11
C THR A 269 -5.66 -10.80 -24.35
N SER A 270 -5.68 -11.92 -25.08
CA SER A 270 -5.64 -13.26 -24.48
C SER A 270 -4.26 -13.60 -23.88
N PRO A 271 -4.21 -14.20 -22.67
CA PRO A 271 -5.33 -14.41 -21.75
C PRO A 271 -5.66 -13.12 -20.97
N ALA A 272 -6.87 -12.58 -21.13
CA ALA A 272 -7.27 -11.31 -20.52
C ALA A 272 -7.13 -11.33 -18.99
N LEU A 273 -7.39 -12.50 -18.40
CA LEU A 273 -7.14 -12.79 -16.98
C LEU A 273 -5.75 -12.33 -16.52
N HIS A 274 -4.70 -12.65 -17.28
CA HIS A 274 -3.33 -12.30 -16.91
C HIS A 274 -3.08 -10.81 -17.05
N HIS A 275 -3.63 -10.19 -18.09
CA HIS A 275 -3.46 -8.76 -18.30
C HIS A 275 -4.15 -7.93 -17.21
N ILE A 276 -5.36 -8.31 -16.82
CA ILE A 276 -6.08 -7.68 -15.71
C ILE A 276 -5.30 -7.93 -14.41
N ALA A 277 -4.93 -9.17 -14.11
CA ALA A 277 -4.17 -9.54 -12.90
C ALA A 277 -2.78 -8.87 -12.81
N ASN A 278 -2.23 -8.38 -13.91
CA ASN A 278 -0.97 -7.62 -13.95
C ASN A 278 -1.16 -6.09 -13.93
N GLY A 279 -2.38 -5.59 -13.75
CA GLY A 279 -2.64 -4.15 -13.56
C GLY A 279 -3.33 -3.43 -14.72
N MET A 280 -3.69 -4.12 -15.82
CA MET A 280 -4.32 -3.47 -16.98
C MET A 280 -5.83 -3.30 -16.81
N TYR A 281 -6.23 -2.45 -15.87
CA TYR A 281 -7.61 -2.05 -15.63
C TYR A 281 -7.69 -0.59 -15.19
N GLY A 282 -8.85 0.02 -15.37
CA GLY A 282 -9.15 1.34 -14.84
C GLY A 282 -10.65 1.63 -14.82
N MET A 283 -10.99 2.85 -14.40
CA MET A 283 -12.37 3.27 -14.15
C MET A 283 -12.82 4.34 -15.16
N VAL A 284 -14.04 4.20 -15.67
CA VAL A 284 -14.78 5.27 -16.32
C VAL A 284 -15.95 5.69 -15.44
N ILE A 285 -15.98 6.96 -15.07
CA ILE A 285 -17.13 7.57 -14.40
C ILE A 285 -17.94 8.29 -15.48
N VAL A 286 -19.17 7.83 -15.72
CA VAL A 286 -20.11 8.52 -16.60
C VAL A 286 -21.18 9.19 -15.74
N GLU A 287 -21.11 10.52 -15.62
CA GLU A 287 -22.12 11.28 -14.89
C GLU A 287 -23.47 11.27 -15.62
N PRO A 288 -24.61 11.23 -14.89
CA PRO A 288 -25.92 11.42 -15.49
C PRO A 288 -26.02 12.79 -16.16
N ARG A 289 -26.95 12.94 -17.11
CA ARG A 289 -27.16 14.20 -17.84
C ARG A 289 -27.45 15.40 -16.93
N ALA A 290 -28.13 15.16 -15.81
CA ALA A 290 -28.42 16.18 -14.80
C ALA A 290 -27.19 16.53 -13.93
N GLY A 291 -26.15 15.69 -13.94
CA GLY A 291 -25.04 15.75 -13.00
C GLY A 291 -25.36 15.04 -11.69
N LEU A 292 -24.32 14.85 -10.88
CA LEU A 292 -24.45 14.35 -9.52
C LEU A 292 -24.66 15.51 -8.55
N SER A 293 -25.36 15.28 -7.45
CA SER A 293 -25.48 16.26 -6.37
C SER A 293 -24.11 16.67 -5.83
N PRO A 294 -23.93 17.91 -5.34
CA PRO A 294 -22.66 18.32 -4.74
C PRO A 294 -22.39 17.53 -3.45
N VAL A 295 -21.12 17.26 -3.21
CA VAL A 295 -20.55 16.72 -1.99
C VAL A 295 -19.25 17.46 -1.69
N ASP A 296 -18.70 17.34 -0.50
CA ASP A 296 -17.49 18.05 -0.09
C ASP A 296 -16.22 17.34 -0.61
N ARG A 297 -16.25 16.01 -0.70
CA ARG A 297 -15.15 15.17 -1.18
C ARG A 297 -15.61 14.11 -2.18
N GLU A 298 -14.86 13.93 -3.26
CA GLU A 298 -15.05 12.83 -4.20
C GLU A 298 -13.77 11.99 -4.31
N LEU A 299 -13.91 10.68 -4.17
CA LEU A 299 -12.83 9.70 -4.21
C LEU A 299 -13.11 8.60 -5.23
N ALA A 300 -12.07 7.99 -5.80
CA ALA A 300 -12.15 6.84 -6.68
C ALA A 300 -11.30 5.69 -6.10
N LEU A 301 -11.96 4.57 -5.78
CA LEU A 301 -11.33 3.38 -5.24
C LEU A 301 -11.61 2.18 -6.15
N VAL A 302 -10.55 1.50 -6.55
CA VAL A 302 -10.59 0.30 -7.39
C VAL A 302 -10.07 -0.88 -6.59
N GLN A 303 -10.92 -1.85 -6.29
CA GLN A 303 -10.50 -3.13 -5.75
C GLN A 303 -9.95 -4.02 -6.87
N SER A 304 -8.87 -4.74 -6.59
CA SER A 304 -8.23 -5.66 -7.52
C SER A 304 -7.37 -6.71 -6.79
N GLU A 305 -6.89 -7.70 -7.52
CA GLU A 305 -6.08 -8.80 -6.97
C GLU A 305 -4.67 -8.86 -7.55
N TRP A 306 -3.70 -9.27 -6.71
CA TRP A 306 -2.40 -9.74 -7.15
C TRP A 306 -2.24 -11.23 -6.89
N TYR A 307 -1.78 -11.94 -7.93
CA TYR A 307 -1.28 -13.31 -7.84
C TYR A 307 0.23 -13.21 -8.05
N LEU A 308 1.01 -13.17 -6.97
CA LEU A 308 2.42 -12.79 -7.04
C LEU A 308 3.23 -13.83 -7.81
N GLY A 309 4.04 -13.35 -8.75
CA GLY A 309 5.14 -14.09 -9.35
C GLY A 309 6.46 -13.82 -8.61
N PRO A 310 7.58 -14.39 -9.09
CA PRO A 310 8.91 -14.04 -8.61
C PRO A 310 9.14 -12.52 -8.61
N GLN A 311 10.04 -12.04 -7.73
CA GLN A 311 10.35 -10.61 -7.63
C GLN A 311 10.77 -10.03 -8.98
N GLY A 312 10.10 -8.96 -9.41
CA GLY A 312 10.37 -8.30 -10.69
C GLY A 312 9.85 -9.04 -11.92
N GLU A 313 9.16 -10.16 -11.77
CA GLU A 313 8.50 -10.89 -12.85
C GLU A 313 6.98 -10.62 -12.86
N PRO A 314 6.27 -10.94 -13.95
CA PRO A 314 4.81 -10.83 -13.98
C PRO A 314 4.16 -11.76 -12.96
N GLY A 315 2.93 -11.40 -12.55
CA GLY A 315 2.12 -12.22 -11.67
C GLY A 315 1.91 -13.64 -12.19
N SER A 316 1.68 -14.58 -11.28
CA SER A 316 1.48 -16.00 -11.58
C SER A 316 0.13 -16.25 -12.28
N LEU A 317 0.16 -16.40 -13.60
CA LEU A 317 -1.01 -16.82 -14.37
C LEU A 317 -1.55 -18.17 -13.90
N ALA A 318 -0.67 -19.11 -13.53
CA ALA A 318 -1.08 -20.43 -13.06
C ALA A 318 -1.92 -20.34 -11.78
N ALA A 319 -1.56 -19.45 -10.85
CA ALA A 319 -2.34 -19.20 -9.64
C ALA A 319 -3.68 -18.53 -9.96
N ALA A 320 -3.70 -17.55 -10.86
CA ALA A 320 -4.93 -16.90 -11.32
C ALA A 320 -5.89 -17.85 -12.06
N MET A 321 -5.36 -18.84 -12.79
CA MET A 321 -6.15 -19.84 -13.52
C MET A 321 -6.60 -21.03 -12.68
N ALA A 322 -6.23 -21.10 -11.40
CA ALA A 322 -6.64 -22.21 -10.54
C ALA A 322 -8.18 -22.28 -10.44
N ALA A 323 -8.73 -23.49 -10.26
CA ALA A 323 -10.18 -23.69 -10.17
C ALA A 323 -10.82 -22.93 -8.99
N ALA A 324 -10.04 -22.72 -7.93
CA ALA A 324 -10.36 -21.83 -6.82
C ALA A 324 -9.17 -20.88 -6.66
N PRO A 325 -9.14 -19.78 -7.45
CA PRO A 325 -8.01 -18.86 -7.41
C PRO A 325 -7.97 -18.20 -6.03
N ALA A 326 -6.78 -18.22 -5.42
CA ALA A 326 -6.53 -17.61 -4.13
C ALA A 326 -5.50 -16.49 -4.34
N PRO A 327 -5.93 -15.22 -4.43
CA PRO A 327 -4.99 -14.13 -4.59
C PRO A 327 -4.11 -13.99 -3.35
N ASP A 328 -2.85 -13.66 -3.60
CA ASP A 328 -1.87 -13.36 -2.57
C ASP A 328 -2.22 -12.05 -1.87
N LEU A 329 -2.61 -11.05 -2.66
CA LEU A 329 -3.04 -9.74 -2.19
C LEU A 329 -4.37 -9.34 -2.85
N VAL A 330 -5.22 -8.66 -2.08
CA VAL A 330 -6.38 -7.92 -2.61
C VAL A 330 -6.22 -6.50 -2.14
N VAL A 331 -6.37 -5.53 -3.02
CA VAL A 331 -5.87 -4.16 -2.77
C VAL A 331 -6.85 -3.11 -3.27
N PHE A 332 -6.82 -1.94 -2.64
CA PHE A 332 -7.42 -0.73 -3.19
C PHE A 332 -6.35 0.07 -3.93
N ASN A 333 -6.63 0.45 -5.18
CA ASN A 333 -5.77 1.25 -6.05
C ASN A 333 -4.36 0.67 -6.24
N GLY A 334 -4.27 -0.65 -6.44
CA GLY A 334 -3.08 -1.33 -6.94
C GLY A 334 -1.96 -1.62 -5.92
N VAL A 335 -1.95 -1.00 -4.75
CA VAL A 335 -0.92 -1.21 -3.72
C VAL A 335 -1.54 -1.70 -2.41
N ALA A 336 -1.02 -2.80 -1.87
CA ALA A 336 -1.51 -3.36 -0.61
C ALA A 336 -1.19 -2.41 0.56
N ASN A 337 -2.16 -2.26 1.49
CA ASN A 337 -2.05 -1.47 2.72
C ASN A 337 -1.74 0.03 2.55
N GLN A 338 -1.63 0.58 1.33
CA GLN A 338 -1.20 1.97 1.14
C GLN A 338 -2.08 2.98 1.89
N TYR A 339 -3.39 2.72 1.98
CA TYR A 339 -4.34 3.60 2.68
C TYR A 339 -4.47 3.30 4.17
N LEU A 340 -3.91 2.19 4.65
CA LEU A 340 -3.71 1.95 6.07
C LEU A 340 -2.44 2.65 6.56
N GLU A 341 -1.36 2.55 5.77
CA GLU A 341 -0.08 3.19 6.04
C GLU A 341 -0.14 4.72 5.85
N HIS A 342 -1.00 5.18 4.94
CA HIS A 342 -1.29 6.58 4.66
C HIS A 342 -2.81 6.82 4.69
N PRO A 343 -3.41 7.01 5.88
CA PRO A 343 -4.83 7.30 6.01
C PRO A 343 -5.27 8.49 5.15
N ILE A 344 -6.45 8.36 4.54
CA ILE A 344 -7.06 9.41 3.71
C ILE A 344 -7.68 10.46 4.65
N PRO A 345 -7.19 11.71 4.66
CA PRO A 345 -7.71 12.75 5.55
C PRO A 345 -9.06 13.26 5.06
N ILE A 346 -10.03 13.35 5.97
CA ILE A 346 -11.37 13.89 5.72
C ILE A 346 -11.74 14.81 6.89
N ALA A 347 -12.40 15.94 6.63
CA ALA A 347 -12.89 16.75 7.74
C ALA A 347 -14.19 16.16 8.32
N THR A 348 -14.34 16.22 9.64
CA THR A 348 -15.53 15.71 10.33
C THR A 348 -16.78 16.42 9.82
N GLY A 349 -17.83 15.65 9.57
CA GLY A 349 -19.08 16.16 8.99
C GLY A 349 -19.06 16.38 7.47
N GLU A 350 -17.91 16.25 6.78
CA GLU A 350 -17.88 16.31 5.31
C GLU A 350 -18.74 15.20 4.72
N ARG A 351 -19.48 15.55 3.67
CA ARG A 351 -20.13 14.57 2.81
C ARG A 351 -19.12 14.03 1.81
N VAL A 352 -18.87 12.73 1.88
CA VAL A 352 -17.94 12.03 1.01
C VAL A 352 -18.72 11.22 -0.02
N ARG A 353 -18.31 11.29 -1.28
CA ARG A 353 -18.69 10.34 -2.33
C ARG A 353 -17.50 9.49 -2.70
N VAL A 354 -17.69 8.19 -2.79
CA VAL A 354 -16.70 7.25 -3.33
C VAL A 354 -17.28 6.58 -4.57
N PHE A 355 -16.58 6.72 -5.70
CA PHE A 355 -16.76 5.89 -6.88
C PHE A 355 -15.97 4.61 -6.64
N VAL A 356 -16.68 3.50 -6.42
CA VAL A 356 -16.08 2.20 -6.11
C VAL A 356 -16.21 1.30 -7.32
N LEU A 357 -15.11 0.68 -7.74
CA LEU A 357 -15.09 -0.33 -8.79
C LEU A 357 -14.43 -1.60 -8.25
N ASN A 358 -15.05 -2.75 -8.46
CA ASN A 358 -14.33 -4.02 -8.33
C ASN A 358 -13.83 -4.44 -9.71
N ALA A 359 -12.54 -4.21 -9.99
CA ALA A 359 -11.94 -4.63 -11.26
C ALA A 359 -11.70 -6.15 -11.30
N GLY A 360 -11.54 -6.79 -10.15
CA GLY A 360 -11.26 -8.22 -10.05
C GLY A 360 -9.78 -8.57 -10.35
N PRO A 361 -9.50 -9.65 -11.10
CA PRO A 361 -10.42 -10.28 -12.05
C PRO A 361 -11.42 -11.30 -11.48
N SER A 362 -11.27 -11.80 -10.25
CA SER A 362 -12.00 -13.01 -9.83
C SER A 362 -12.72 -12.91 -8.49
N VAL A 363 -12.36 -11.97 -7.63
CA VAL A 363 -12.84 -11.93 -6.24
C VAL A 363 -13.87 -10.81 -6.05
N ASP A 364 -15.00 -11.16 -5.45
CA ASP A 364 -16.06 -10.20 -5.11
C ASP A 364 -15.58 -9.18 -4.05
N SER A 365 -16.12 -7.98 -4.12
CA SER A 365 -16.00 -6.97 -3.07
C SER A 365 -17.29 -6.87 -2.29
N ALA A 366 -17.19 -6.78 -0.97
CA ALA A 366 -18.27 -6.30 -0.13
C ALA A 366 -17.81 -4.98 0.51
N PHE A 367 -17.70 -3.93 -0.30
CA PHE A 367 -17.10 -2.67 0.11
C PHE A 367 -17.88 -2.06 1.28
N HIS A 368 -17.16 -1.78 2.36
CA HIS A 368 -17.70 -1.32 3.63
C HIS A 368 -16.75 -0.28 4.24
N VAL A 369 -17.34 0.73 4.88
CA VAL A 369 -16.62 1.68 5.72
C VAL A 369 -17.14 1.53 7.14
N VAL A 370 -16.28 1.04 8.03
CA VAL A 370 -16.62 0.79 9.43
C VAL A 370 -16.89 2.12 10.13
N GLY A 371 -17.90 2.15 10.98
CA GLY A 371 -18.26 3.35 11.77
C GLY A 371 -19.18 4.35 11.06
N THR A 372 -19.56 4.11 9.81
CA THR A 372 -20.53 4.96 9.08
C THR A 372 -21.57 4.13 8.32
N ILE A 373 -22.55 4.82 7.74
CA ILE A 373 -23.66 4.23 6.98
C ILE A 373 -23.74 4.95 5.64
N PHE A 374 -23.88 4.19 4.56
CA PHE A 374 -24.14 4.76 3.23
C PHE A 374 -25.59 5.24 3.17
N ASP A 375 -25.79 6.55 3.06
CA ASP A 375 -27.11 7.16 2.91
C ASP A 375 -27.53 7.28 1.43
N THR A 376 -26.57 7.18 0.51
CA THR A 376 -26.80 7.05 -0.93
C THR A 376 -25.96 5.87 -1.46
N VAL A 377 -26.58 5.00 -2.25
CA VAL A 377 -25.90 3.95 -3.02
C VAL A 377 -26.50 3.89 -4.41
N ILE A 378 -25.69 4.01 -5.46
CA ILE A 378 -26.11 3.79 -6.85
C ILE A 378 -25.25 2.67 -7.41
N LYS A 379 -25.81 1.48 -7.56
CA LYS A 379 -25.14 0.29 -8.09
C LYS A 379 -25.84 -0.14 -9.37
N GLU A 380 -25.12 -0.13 -10.50
CA GLU A 380 -25.64 -0.58 -11.81
C GLU A 380 -27.02 0.02 -12.17
N GLY A 381 -27.26 1.29 -11.77
CA GLY A 381 -28.51 2.01 -12.01
C GLY A 381 -29.62 1.80 -10.95
N VAL A 382 -29.44 0.88 -9.99
CA VAL A 382 -30.32 0.73 -8.82
C VAL A 382 -29.88 1.68 -7.72
N ALA A 383 -30.79 2.51 -7.21
CA ALA A 383 -30.46 3.62 -6.33
C ALA A 383 -31.19 3.56 -4.97
N LEU A 384 -30.41 3.68 -3.90
CA LEU A 384 -30.81 4.20 -2.59
C LEU A 384 -30.48 5.69 -2.56
N THR A 385 -31.44 6.53 -2.22
CA THR A 385 -31.23 7.99 -2.08
C THR A 385 -31.37 8.41 -0.62
N ARG A 386 -30.57 9.41 -0.21
CA ARG A 386 -30.58 9.95 1.15
C ARG A 386 -31.96 10.43 1.64
N ASP A 387 -32.76 10.98 0.74
CA ASP A 387 -34.09 11.55 1.01
C ASP A 387 -35.24 10.54 0.88
N ASN A 388 -34.93 9.24 0.82
CA ASN A 388 -35.95 8.21 0.73
C ASN A 388 -36.94 8.29 1.92
N PRO A 389 -38.25 8.17 1.69
CA PRO A 389 -39.28 8.52 2.68
C PRO A 389 -39.32 7.58 3.90
N GLN A 390 -38.68 6.41 3.79
CA GLN A 390 -38.60 5.42 4.87
C GLN A 390 -37.32 5.57 5.72
N GLY A 391 -36.35 6.39 5.31
CA GLY A 391 -35.09 6.58 6.02
C GLY A 391 -34.16 5.35 5.98
N TYR A 392 -34.19 4.57 4.90
CA TYR A 392 -33.27 3.46 4.70
C TYR A 392 -31.83 3.93 4.49
N GLY A 393 -30.87 3.13 4.95
CA GLY A 393 -29.44 3.24 4.69
C GLY A 393 -28.88 1.88 4.23
N ALA A 394 -27.63 1.88 3.76
CA ALA A 394 -26.91 0.66 3.41
C ALA A 394 -25.61 0.54 4.21
N GLN A 395 -25.28 -0.67 4.65
CA GLN A 395 -24.06 -0.96 5.41
C GLN A 395 -22.86 -1.25 4.52
N ALA A 396 -23.08 -1.87 3.37
CA ALA A 396 -22.06 -2.28 2.42
C ALA A 396 -22.64 -2.30 1.01
N VAL A 397 -21.78 -2.25 0.00
CA VAL A 397 -22.16 -2.50 -1.39
C VAL A 397 -21.42 -3.73 -1.91
N ASP A 398 -22.17 -4.74 -2.32
CA ASP A 398 -21.63 -5.95 -2.95
C ASP A 398 -21.30 -5.65 -4.42
N LEU A 399 -20.11 -6.02 -4.89
CA LEU A 399 -19.65 -5.83 -6.26
C LEU A 399 -18.95 -7.10 -6.74
N ALA A 400 -19.54 -7.80 -7.69
CA ALA A 400 -18.83 -8.82 -8.45
C ALA A 400 -17.71 -8.19 -9.31
N PRO A 401 -16.73 -8.95 -9.82
CA PRO A 401 -15.79 -8.45 -10.80
C PRO A 401 -16.49 -7.71 -11.94
N ALA A 402 -15.91 -6.58 -12.35
CA ALA A 402 -16.43 -5.61 -13.31
C ALA A 402 -17.62 -4.74 -12.84
N GLN A 403 -18.17 -4.92 -11.64
CA GLN A 403 -19.25 -4.07 -11.14
C GLN A 403 -18.74 -2.81 -10.44
N GLY A 404 -19.47 -1.71 -10.63
CA GLY A 404 -19.20 -0.44 -9.98
C GLY A 404 -20.39 0.13 -9.22
N ALA A 405 -20.10 1.01 -8.26
CA ALA A 405 -21.10 1.75 -7.51
C ALA A 405 -20.63 3.15 -7.13
N ILE A 406 -21.59 4.02 -6.85
CA ILE A 406 -21.40 5.30 -6.17
C ILE A 406 -21.96 5.14 -4.77
N VAL A 407 -21.15 5.39 -3.74
CA VAL A 407 -21.62 5.44 -2.35
C VAL A 407 -21.38 6.83 -1.76
N GLU A 408 -22.29 7.30 -0.91
CA GLU A 408 -22.12 8.54 -0.17
C GLU A 408 -22.44 8.36 1.31
N PHE A 409 -21.70 9.08 2.14
CA PHE A 409 -21.79 9.02 3.59
C PHE A 409 -21.15 10.24 4.23
N THR A 410 -21.24 10.32 5.55
CA THR A 410 -20.58 11.32 6.39
C THR A 410 -19.97 10.63 7.61
N MET A 411 -18.81 11.11 8.06
CA MET A 411 -18.21 10.73 9.34
C MET A 411 -18.69 11.71 10.40
N ALA A 412 -19.45 11.21 11.37
CA ALA A 412 -20.19 12.04 12.32
C ALA A 412 -19.29 12.67 13.39
N GLU A 413 -18.19 11.99 13.72
CA GLU A 413 -17.26 12.35 14.79
C GLU A 413 -15.82 12.20 14.28
N ASP A 414 -14.89 12.90 14.93
CA ASP A 414 -13.45 12.69 14.72
C ASP A 414 -13.10 11.23 15.03
N GLY A 415 -12.12 10.67 14.31
CA GLY A 415 -11.72 9.28 14.51
C GLY A 415 -11.21 8.59 13.27
N LEU A 416 -11.02 7.28 13.41
CA LEU A 416 -10.52 6.40 12.36
C LEU A 416 -11.66 5.50 11.85
N TYR A 417 -11.88 5.51 10.54
CA TYR A 417 -12.94 4.76 9.88
C TYR A 417 -12.33 3.79 8.85
N PRO A 418 -12.15 2.50 9.22
CA PRO A 418 -11.59 1.49 8.34
C PRO A 418 -12.39 1.32 7.05
N ILE A 419 -11.67 1.24 5.93
CA ILE A 419 -12.20 0.88 4.61
C ILE A 419 -11.84 -0.58 4.37
N VAL A 420 -12.82 -1.42 4.08
CA VAL A 420 -12.58 -2.86 3.85
C VAL A 420 -13.41 -3.41 2.71
N THR A 421 -12.99 -4.54 2.18
CA THR A 421 -13.96 -5.53 1.70
C THR A 421 -14.38 -6.42 2.86
N HIS A 422 -15.69 -6.59 3.06
CA HIS A 422 -16.24 -7.41 4.14
C HIS A 422 -16.06 -8.94 3.88
N ALA A 423 -15.36 -9.32 2.81
CA ALA A 423 -14.70 -10.61 2.71
C ALA A 423 -13.44 -10.62 3.60
N PHE A 424 -13.64 -10.78 4.91
CA PHE A 424 -12.63 -10.46 5.94
C PHE A 424 -11.32 -11.25 5.85
N ASN A 425 -11.30 -12.40 5.18
CA ASN A 425 -10.05 -13.12 4.91
C ASN A 425 -9.09 -12.36 3.99
N LEU A 426 -9.56 -11.31 3.31
CA LEU A 426 -8.78 -10.48 2.38
C LEU A 426 -8.29 -9.18 3.03
N VAL A 427 -8.86 -8.76 4.16
CA VAL A 427 -8.50 -7.51 4.85
C VAL A 427 -7.02 -7.54 5.25
N GLY A 428 -6.58 -8.63 5.88
CA GLY A 428 -5.16 -8.82 6.21
C GLY A 428 -4.26 -9.04 4.99
N ARG A 429 -4.83 -9.27 3.79
CA ARG A 429 -4.11 -9.42 2.52
C ARG A 429 -4.00 -8.12 1.72
N GLY A 430 -4.26 -6.97 2.34
CA GLY A 430 -4.11 -5.67 1.70
C GLY A 430 -5.41 -4.92 1.42
N ALA A 431 -6.57 -5.56 1.62
CA ALA A 431 -7.87 -5.00 1.24
C ALA A 431 -8.42 -4.11 2.37
N ILE A 432 -7.55 -3.22 2.85
CA ILE A 432 -7.76 -2.34 3.98
C ILE A 432 -7.25 -0.94 3.65
N GLY A 433 -8.00 0.05 4.11
CA GLY A 433 -7.59 1.45 4.14
C GLY A 433 -8.16 2.12 5.38
N MET A 434 -7.84 3.40 5.56
CA MET A 434 -8.32 4.19 6.67
C MET A 434 -8.75 5.56 6.20
N PHE A 435 -9.95 6.00 6.58
CA PHE A 435 -10.25 7.43 6.65
C PHE A 435 -9.87 7.96 8.02
N GLN A 436 -9.18 9.09 8.06
CA GLN A 436 -8.94 9.86 9.27
C GLN A 436 -9.83 11.08 9.26
N ALA A 437 -10.89 11.06 10.08
CA ALA A 437 -11.80 12.18 10.27
C ALA A 437 -11.24 13.14 11.32
N GLY A 438 -11.15 14.43 10.96
CA GLY A 438 -10.66 15.46 11.87
C GLY A 438 -9.21 15.21 12.28
N ASP A 439 -8.90 15.31 13.57
CA ASP A 439 -7.55 14.98 14.07
C ASP A 439 -7.33 13.48 14.35
N GLY A 440 -8.37 12.67 14.20
CA GLY A 440 -8.35 11.22 14.43
C GLY A 440 -8.60 10.79 15.88
N ASP A 441 -8.83 11.73 16.81
CA ASP A 441 -9.13 11.43 18.23
C ASP A 441 -10.65 11.56 18.52
N PRO A 442 -11.36 10.46 18.82
CA PRO A 442 -12.80 10.48 19.09
C PRO A 442 -13.16 11.06 20.48
N HIS A 443 -12.18 11.47 21.29
CA HIS A 443 -12.40 11.86 22.68
C HIS A 443 -12.21 13.36 22.97
N ARG A 444 -12.20 14.20 21.94
CA ARG A 444 -12.11 15.66 22.11
C ARG A 444 -13.43 16.39 22.26
#